data_AF-A0A956NEE8-F1
#
_entry.id   AF-A0A956NEE8-F1
#
_cell.length_a   1.000
_cell.length_b   1.000
_cell.length_c   1.000
_cell.angle_alpha   90.00
_cell.angle_beta   90.00
_cell.angle_gamma   90.00
#
_symmetry.space_group_name_H-M   'P 1'
#
loop_
_entity.id
_entity.type
_entity.pdbx_description
1 polymer ?
#
loop_
_entity_poly.entity_id
_entity_poly.type
_entity_poly.pdbx_seq_one_letter_code
_entity_poly.pdbx_strand_id
1 'polypeptide(L)' 'MQLAVAGVDAERAVKALQNKWRNEASQAELAAAQHVVDLNAATIACPACETSFPNPGPNTERVCPNCGLYL' A
#
# COMPACT_ATOMS: atom_id res chain seq x y z
N MET A 1 3.80 7.59 19.07
CA MET A 1 4.46 8.89 18.86
C MET A 1 3.46 9.81 18.19
N GLN A 2 3.06 10.92 18.81
CA GLN A 2 2.14 11.90 18.21
C GLN A 2 2.95 13.16 17.87
N LEU A 3 2.82 13.65 16.62
CA LEU A 3 3.45 14.88 16.17
C LEU A 3 2.39 15.99 16.16
N ALA A 4 2.51 16.97 17.06
CA ALA A 4 1.68 18.16 17.02
C ALA A 4 2.31 19.19 16.07
N VAL A 5 1.57 19.60 15.05
CA VAL A 5 1.98 20.57 14.03
C VAL A 5 0.89 21.62 13.85
N ALA A 6 1.27 22.85 13.52
CA ALA A 6 0.31 23.88 13.16
C ALA A 6 -0.53 23.41 11.96
N GLY A 7 -1.84 23.66 11.98
CA GLY A 7 -2.76 23.09 10.98
C GLY A 7 -2.40 23.43 9.53
N VAL A 8 -1.82 24.61 9.29
CA VAL A 8 -1.35 25.06 7.97
C VAL A 8 -0.15 24.28 7.44
N ASP A 9 0.58 23.58 8.31
CA ASP A 9 1.79 22.83 7.97
C ASP A 9 1.56 21.31 7.95
N ALA A 10 0.32 20.84 8.15
CA ALA A 10 0.01 19.41 8.23
C ALA A 10 0.46 18.64 6.98
N GLU A 11 0.19 19.16 5.77
CA GLU A 11 0.61 18.54 4.52
C GLU A 11 2.14 18.48 4.37
N ARG A 12 2.84 19.55 4.80
CA ARG A 12 4.31 19.59 4.78
C ARG A 12 4.90 18.59 5.77
N ALA A 13 4.33 18.47 6.96
CA ALA A 13 4.77 17.52 7.98
C ALA A 13 4.58 16.06 7.52
N VAL A 14 3.44 15.75 6.91
CA VAL A 14 3.17 14.42 6.33
C VAL A 14 4.17 14.10 5.21
N LYS A 15 4.42 15.05 4.28
CA LYS A 15 5.43 14.87 3.23
C LYS A 15 6.83 14.65 3.79
N ALA A 16 7.23 15.39 4.82
CA ALA A 16 8.54 15.23 5.44
C ALA A 16 8.71 13.84 6.09
N LEU A 17 7.67 13.34 6.76
CA LEU A 17 7.66 11.99 7.33
C LEU A 17 7.75 10.91 6.25
N GLN A 18 6.95 11.04 5.18
CA GLN A 18 7.00 10.12 4.04
C GLN A 18 8.39 10.10 3.38
N ASN A 19 9.02 11.26 3.22
CA ASN A 19 10.37 11.36 2.67
C ASN A 19 11.41 10.73 3.60
N LYS A 20 11.29 10.96 4.92
CA LYS A 20 12.18 10.35 5.90
C LYS A 20 12.09 8.82 5.87
N TRP A 21 10.87 8.27 5.90
CA TRP A 21 10.67 6.82 5.82
C TRP A 21 11.17 6.21 4.52
N ARG A 22 11.00 6.91 3.38
CA ARG A 22 11.56 6.47 2.11
C ARG A 22 13.09 6.43 2.12
N ASN A 23 13.74 7.39 2.77
CA ASN A 23 15.19 7.46 2.84
C ASN A 23 15.80 6.48 3.85
N GLU A 24 15.02 6.06 4.86
CA GLU A 24 15.44 5.08 5.87
C GLU A 24 15.17 3.63 5.44
N ALA A 25 14.29 3.41 4.45
CA ALA A 25 14.00 2.09 3.92
C ALA A 25 15.17 1.56 3.05
N SER A 26 15.65 0.38 3.39
CA SER A 26 16.58 -0.39 2.56
C SER A 26 15.94 -0.77 1.21
N GLN A 27 16.77 -1.10 0.21
CA GLN A 27 16.24 -1.59 -1.08
C GLN A 27 15.37 -2.84 -0.92
N ALA A 28 15.67 -3.71 0.05
CA ALA A 28 14.87 -4.89 0.34
C ALA A 28 13.47 -4.51 0.88
N GLU A 29 13.38 -3.51 1.76
CA GLU A 29 12.10 -3.00 2.27
C GLU A 29 11.29 -2.28 1.20
N LEU A 30 11.94 -1.52 0.33
CA LEU A 30 11.29 -0.90 -0.83
C LEU A 30 10.74 -1.94 -1.82
N ALA A 31 11.49 -3.03 -2.06
CA ALA A 31 11.02 -4.14 -2.87
C ALA A 31 9.84 -4.87 -2.20
N ALA A 32 9.92 -5.12 -0.89
CA ALA A 32 8.82 -5.73 -0.13
C ALA A 32 7.55 -4.86 -0.17
N ALA A 33 7.70 -3.53 -0.09
CA ALA A 33 6.58 -2.58 -0.17
C ALA A 33 5.82 -2.65 -1.51
N GLN A 34 6.48 -3.01 -2.61
CA GLN A 34 5.84 -3.22 -3.92
C GLN A 34 4.92 -4.46 -3.95
N HIS A 35 5.08 -5.36 -2.98
CA HIS A 35 4.29 -6.58 -2.86
C HIS A 35 3.24 -6.52 -1.74
N VAL A 36 3.09 -5.36 -1.07
CA VAL A 36 2.06 -5.19 -0.04
C VAL A 36 0.71 -5.01 -0.72
N VAL A 37 -0.18 -5.98 -0.51
CA VAL A 37 -1.59 -5.89 -0.91
C VAL A 37 -2.35 -5.17 0.20
N ASP A 38 -2.84 -3.96 -0.09
CA ASP A 38 -3.74 -3.28 0.84
C ASP A 38 -5.08 -4.02 0.88
N LEU A 39 -5.34 -4.67 2.03
CA LEU A 39 -6.54 -5.46 2.23
C LEU A 39 -7.81 -4.61 2.29
N ASN A 40 -7.70 -3.29 2.45
CA ASN A 40 -8.84 -2.36 2.51
C ASN A 40 -8.97 -1.48 1.27
N ALA A 41 -8.04 -1.56 0.31
CA ALA A 41 -8.16 -0.80 -0.92
C ALA A 41 -9.42 -1.20 -1.70
N ALA A 42 -10.12 -0.25 -2.32
CA ALA A 42 -11.31 -0.56 -3.14
C ALA A 42 -10.96 -1.41 -4.38
N THR A 43 -9.71 -1.39 -4.82
CA THR A 43 -9.20 -2.12 -5.98
C THR A 43 -7.85 -2.71 -5.64
N ILE A 44 -7.61 -3.94 -6.10
CA ILE A 44 -6.32 -4.63 -5.95
C ILE A 44 -5.78 -5.04 -7.32
N ALA A 45 -4.45 -5.06 -7.45
CA ALA A 45 -3.77 -5.54 -8.65
C ALA A 45 -3.14 -6.92 -8.37
N CYS A 46 -3.35 -7.87 -9.28
CA CYS A 46 -2.72 -9.19 -9.17
C CYS A 46 -1.20 -9.07 -9.39
N PRO A 47 -0.35 -9.56 -8.47
CA PRO A 47 1.11 -9.49 -8.63
C PRO A 47 1.64 -10.40 -9.74
N ALA A 48 0.87 -11.39 -10.20
CA ALA A 48 1.30 -12.31 -11.24
C ALA A 48 0.92 -11.88 -12.66
N CYS A 49 -0.24 -11.24 -12.85
CA CYS A 49 -0.76 -10.89 -14.18
C CYS A 49 -1.15 -9.41 -14.30
N GLU A 50 -0.85 -8.61 -13.28
CA GLU A 50 -1.07 -7.16 -13.22
C GLU A 50 -2.54 -6.71 -13.42
N THR A 51 -3.46 -7.67 -13.44
CA THR A 51 -4.88 -7.39 -13.62
C THR A 51 -5.43 -6.70 -12.38
N SER A 52 -6.04 -5.53 -12.57
CA SER A 52 -6.70 -4.78 -11.51
C SER A 52 -8.17 -5.16 -11.41
N PHE A 53 -8.66 -5.43 -10.20
CA PHE A 53 -10.05 -5.84 -9.96
C PHE A 53 -10.56 -5.35 -8.59
N PRO A 54 -11.90 -5.26 -8.40
CA PRO A 54 -12.48 -4.84 -7.14
C PRO A 54 -12.04 -5.76 -5.99
N ASN A 55 -11.67 -5.16 -4.86
CA ASN A 55 -11.33 -5.91 -3.67
C ASN A 55 -12.62 -6.49 -3.05
N PRO A 56 -12.75 -7.82 -2.90
CA PRO A 56 -13.95 -8.42 -2.34
C PRO A 56 -14.10 -8.19 -0.82
N GLY A 57 -13.10 -7.61 -0.16
CA GLY A 57 -13.12 -7.27 1.25
C GLY A 57 -12.26 -8.20 2.11
N PRO A 58 -12.21 -7.98 3.44
CA PRO A 58 -11.31 -8.69 4.34
C PRO A 58 -11.72 -10.14 4.63
N ASN A 59 -12.98 -10.52 4.38
CA ASN A 59 -13.55 -11.82 4.76
C ASN A 59 -13.93 -12.69 3.56
N THR A 60 -13.42 -12.40 2.37
CA THR A 60 -13.73 -13.13 1.15
C THR A 60 -12.43 -13.60 0.51
N GLU A 61 -12.41 -14.84 0.04
CA GLU A 61 -11.27 -15.41 -0.69
C GLU A 61 -10.93 -14.52 -1.88
N ARG A 62 -9.70 -14.04 -1.94
CA ARG A 62 -9.22 -13.18 -3.02
C ARG A 62 -8.57 -14.06 -4.06
N VAL A 63 -9.36 -14.48 -5.04
CA VAL A 63 -8.85 -15.18 -6.20
C VAL A 63 -8.81 -14.20 -7.36
N CYS A 64 -7.65 -14.07 -8.02
CA CYS A 64 -7.55 -13.24 -9.21
C CYS A 64 -8.48 -13.79 -10.31
N PRO A 65 -9.41 -12.97 -10.84
CA PRO A 65 -10.38 -13.44 -11.83
C PRO A 65 -9.75 -13.78 -13.19
N ASN A 66 -8.52 -13.34 -13.46
CA ASN A 66 -7.84 -13.57 -14.72
C ASN A 66 -6.93 -14.81 -14.68
N CYS A 67 -6.03 -14.91 -13.68
CA CYS A 67 -5.04 -15.99 -13.62
C CYS A 67 -5.31 -17.06 -12.54
N GLY A 68 -6.33 -16.88 -11.70
CA GLY A 68 -6.69 -17.85 -10.65
C GLY A 68 -5.76 -17.87 -9.43
N LEU A 69 -4.79 -16.94 -9.35
CA LEU A 69 -3.89 -16.83 -8.19
C LEU A 69 -4.67 -16.42 -6.92
N TYR A 70 -4.41 -17.10 -5.81
CA TYR A 70 -4.86 -16.70 -4.47
C TYR A 70 -3.99 -15.53 -3.94
N LEU A 71 -4.64 -14.47 -3.45
CA LEU A 71 -4.04 -13.24 -2.92
C LEU A 71 -4.29 -13.05 -1.43
#